data_AF-E7C6B8-F1
#
_entry.id   AF-E7C6B8-F1
#
_cell.length_a   1.000
_cell.length_b   1.000
_cell.length_c   1.000
_cell.angle_alpha   90.00
_cell.angle_beta   90.00
_cell.angle_gamma   90.00
#
_symmetry.space_group_name_H-M   'P 1'
#
loop_
_entity.id
_entity.type
_entity.pdbx_description
1 polymer ?
#
loop_
_entity_poly.entity_id
_entity_poly.type
_entity_poly.pdbx_seq_one_letter_code
_entity_poly.pdbx_strand_id
1 'polypeptide(L)'
;MEDSGLFDFWDPSCRPLEPGVPPAEPGFSGAIVMRITTSRGPLAVRGWPPDGLPRQRLEALHRLLEHVAATVPVAVPITTGDGTQAG
;
A
#
# COMPACT_ATOMS: atom_id res chain seq x y z
N MET A 1 9.19 -8.07 15.05
CA MET A 1 9.13 -8.35 13.60
C MET A 1 10.09 -7.35 12.98
N GLU A 2 11.31 -7.79 12.68
CA GLU A 2 12.33 -6.93 12.07
C GLU A 2 11.79 -6.39 10.74
N ASP A 3 11.75 -5.07 10.62
CA ASP A 3 11.20 -4.37 9.46
C ASP A 3 12.13 -4.68 8.27
N SER A 4 11.76 -5.72 7.53
CA SER A 4 12.63 -6.45 6.61
C SER A 4 12.81 -5.66 5.33
N GLY A 5 13.50 -4.51 5.36
CA GLY A 5 13.91 -3.71 4.19
C GLY A 5 12.78 -3.28 3.23
N LEU A 6 11.52 -3.59 3.53
CA LEU A 6 10.40 -3.42 2.61
C LEU A 6 10.27 -1.95 2.25
N PHE A 7 10.25 -1.07 3.24
CA PHE A 7 10.09 0.37 3.03
C PHE A 7 11.29 1.05 2.35
N ASP A 8 12.40 0.35 2.13
CA ASP A 8 13.58 0.91 1.47
C ASP A 8 13.35 1.12 -0.04
N PHE A 9 12.36 0.43 -0.61
CA PHE A 9 11.97 0.65 -1.99
C PHE A 9 11.16 1.94 -2.18
N TRP A 10 10.65 2.58 -1.13
CA TRP A 10 9.88 3.81 -1.25
C TRP A 10 10.68 5.04 -0.84
N ASP A 11 10.17 6.22 -1.20
CA ASP A 11 10.69 7.47 -0.65
C ASP A 11 10.80 7.40 0.88
N PRO A 12 11.89 7.88 1.50
CA PRO A 12 12.11 7.79 2.94
C PRO A 12 10.96 8.34 3.79
N SER A 13 10.16 9.27 3.25
CA SER A 13 8.98 9.78 3.94
C SER A 13 7.87 8.76 4.14
N CYS A 14 7.92 7.60 3.46
CA CYS A 14 6.98 6.49 3.61
C CYS A 14 7.39 5.49 4.69
N ARG A 15 8.58 5.66 5.31
CA ARG A 15 9.02 4.76 6.38
C ARG A 15 8.11 4.92 7.62
N PRO A 16 7.69 3.81 8.25
CA PRO A 16 6.95 3.87 9.50
C PRO A 16 7.80 4.52 10.60
N LEU A 17 7.21 5.47 11.32
CA LEU A 17 7.79 6.03 12.54
C LEU A 17 7.54 5.12 13.76
N GLU A 18 6.50 4.31 13.68
CA GLU A 18 6.05 3.36 14.70
C GLU A 18 5.58 2.06 14.01
N PRO A 19 5.57 0.92 14.70
CA PRO A 19 5.02 -0.33 14.15
C PRO A 19 3.60 -0.15 13.63
N GLY A 20 3.28 -0.76 12.50
CA GLY A 20 1.94 -0.74 11.93
C GLY A 20 0.90 -1.36 12.88
N VAL A 21 -0.25 -0.70 12.99
CA VAL A 21 -1.36 -1.21 13.81
C VAL A 21 -2.24 -2.08 12.91
N PRO A 22 -2.40 -3.39 13.21
CA PRO A 22 -3.31 -4.24 12.46
C PRO A 22 -4.76 -3.79 12.70
N PRO A 23 -5.64 -3.94 11.68
CA PRO A 23 -7.04 -3.59 11.84
C PRO A 23 -7.73 -4.55 12.83
N ALA A 24 -8.68 -4.03 13.61
CA ALA A 24 -9.45 -4.83 14.58
C ALA A 24 -10.31 -5.92 13.90
N GLU A 25 -10.69 -5.69 12.65
CA GLU A 25 -11.46 -6.63 11.83
C GLU A 25 -10.77 -6.85 10.48
N PRO A 26 -10.77 -8.08 9.95
CA PRO A 26 -10.27 -8.34 8.59
C PRO A 26 -11.11 -7.58 7.56
N GLY A 27 -10.44 -6.93 6.60
CA GLY A 27 -11.11 -6.14 5.57
C GLY A 27 -11.90 -7.01 4.57
N PHE A 28 -12.94 -6.42 3.96
CA PHE A 28 -13.88 -7.07 3.03
C PHE A 28 -13.27 -7.76 1.79
N SER A 29 -12.00 -7.51 1.46
CA SER A 29 -11.37 -7.97 0.21
C SER A 29 -10.41 -9.14 0.39
N GLY A 30 -10.24 -9.66 1.61
CA GLY A 30 -9.20 -10.63 1.95
C GLY A 30 -7.80 -10.03 2.04
N ALA A 31 -7.60 -8.78 1.60
CA ALA A 31 -6.37 -8.03 1.84
C ALA A 31 -6.27 -7.57 3.30
N ILE A 32 -5.08 -7.68 3.86
CA ILE A 32 -4.71 -7.07 5.13
C ILE A 32 -4.41 -5.60 4.86
N VAL A 33 -5.09 -4.69 5.57
CA VAL A 33 -4.87 -3.24 5.46
C VAL A 33 -4.39 -2.73 6.80
N MET A 34 -3.09 -2.42 6.90
CA MET A 34 -2.48 -1.85 8.10
C MET A 34 -2.38 -0.35 7.95
N ARG A 35 -2.65 0.39 9.03
CA ARG A 35 -2.32 1.81 9.10
C ARG A 35 -0.92 1.98 9.67
N ILE A 36 -0.11 2.80 9.00
CA ILE A 36 1.21 3.22 9.48
C ILE A 36 1.25 4.75 9.62
N THR A 37 1.99 5.22 10.61
CA THR A 37 2.29 6.65 10.77
C THR A 37 3.64 6.93 10.13
N THR A 38 3.71 7.91 9.24
CA THR A 38 4.95 8.28 8.51
C THR A 38 5.16 9.79 8.55
N SER A 39 6.33 10.28 8.13
CA SER A 39 6.63 11.73 8.15
C SER A 39 5.81 12.52 7.12
N ARG A 40 5.28 11.88 6.08
CA ARG A 40 4.31 12.49 5.13
C ARG A 40 2.85 12.42 5.60
N GLY A 41 2.60 11.84 6.78
CA GLY A 41 1.26 11.61 7.33
C GLY A 41 0.88 10.13 7.39
N PRO A 42 -0.38 9.81 7.74
CA PRO A 42 -0.84 8.43 7.84
C PRO A 42 -0.95 7.77 6.46
N LEU A 43 -0.41 6.55 6.31
CA LEU A 43 -0.52 5.74 5.11
C LEU A 43 -1.19 4.40 5.42
N ALA A 44 -1.71 3.75 4.37
CA ALA A 44 -2.21 2.39 4.42
C ALA A 44 -1.24 1.44 3.69
N VAL A 45 -0.80 0.39 4.37
CA VAL A 45 -0.08 -0.74 3.76
C VAL A 45 -1.09 -1.84 3.50
N ARG A 46 -1.22 -2.24 2.23
CA ARG A 46 -2.14 -3.30 1.82
C ARG A 46 -1.35 -4.52 1.39
N GLY A 47 -1.50 -5.62 2.13
CA GLY A 47 -0.94 -6.92 1.77
C GLY A 47 -2.02 -7.86 1.26
N TRP A 48 -1.79 -8.50 0.12
CA TRP A 48 -2.67 -9.54 -0.42
C TRP A 48 -2.18 -10.92 0.02
N PRO A 49 -3.09 -11.84 0.40
CA PRO A 49 -2.72 -13.22 0.68
C PRO A 49 -2.20 -13.89 -0.61
N PRO A 50 -1.39 -14.97 -0.51
CA PRO A 50 -0.86 -15.68 -1.67
C PRO A 50 -1.96 -16.18 -2.63
N ASP A 51 -3.09 -16.65 -2.09
CA ASP A 51 -4.27 -17.09 -2.84
C ASP A 51 -5.24 -15.94 -3.17
N GLY A 52 -4.78 -14.69 -3.01
CA GLY A 52 -5.55 -13.47 -3.21
C GLY A 52 -5.66 -13.06 -4.68
N LEU A 53 -5.76 -11.75 -4.92
CA LEU A 53 -5.90 -11.21 -6.27
C LEU A 53 -4.60 -11.42 -7.07
N PRO A 54 -4.66 -11.99 -8.30
CA PRO A 54 -3.50 -12.13 -9.15
C PRO A 54 -2.81 -10.78 -9.40
N ARG A 55 -1.48 -10.77 -9.42
CA ARG A 55 -0.67 -9.56 -9.65
C ARG A 55 -1.14 -8.71 -10.82
N GLN A 56 -1.45 -9.32 -11.96
CA GLN A 56 -1.96 -8.62 -13.15
C GLN A 56 -3.24 -7.82 -12.86
N ARG A 57 -4.13 -8.33 -12.00
CA ARG A 57 -5.35 -7.62 -11.60
C ARG A 57 -5.04 -6.47 -10.65
N LEU A 58 -4.04 -6.61 -9.77
CA LEU A 58 -3.58 -5.52 -8.91
C LEU A 58 -2.99 -4.37 -9.72
N GLU A 59 -2.13 -4.68 -10.68
CA GLU A 59 -1.56 -3.68 -11.60
C GLU A 59 -2.65 -2.97 -12.42
N ALA A 60 -3.64 -3.70 -12.94
CA ALA A 60 -4.76 -3.10 -13.65
C ALA A 60 -5.62 -2.19 -12.74
N LEU A 61 -5.86 -2.62 -11.50
CA LEU A 61 -6.56 -1.81 -10.50
C LEU A 61 -5.79 -0.53 -10.18
N HIS A 62 -4.47 -0.60 -10.01
CA HIS A 62 -3.64 0.56 -9.74
C HIS A 62 -3.71 1.59 -10.88
N ARG A 63 -3.62 1.14 -12.14
CA ARG A 63 -3.78 2.02 -13.32
C ARG A 63 -5.16 2.65 -13.37
N LEU A 64 -6.21 1.90 -13.03
CA LEU A 64 -7.57 2.45 -12.95
C LEU A 64 -7.68 3.53 -11.87
N LEU A 65 -7.15 3.27 -10.67
CA LEU A 65 -7.16 4.24 -9.56
C LEU A 65 -6.44 5.54 -9.93
N GLU A 66 -5.27 5.42 -10.55
CA GLU A 66 -4.51 6.57 -11.05
C GLU A 66 -5.29 7.35 -12.13
N HIS A 67 -5.92 6.64 -13.07
CA HIS A 67 -6.72 7.26 -14.12
C HIS A 67 -7.91 8.05 -13.57
N VAL A 68 -8.63 7.51 -12.58
CA VAL A 68 -9.84 8.16 -12.04
C VAL A 68 -9.53 9.21 -10.96
N ALA A 69 -8.32 9.25 -10.41
CA ALA A 69 -7.94 10.16 -9.32
C ALA A 69 -8.13 11.66 -9.64
N ALA A 70 -8.07 12.03 -10.92
CA ALA A 70 -8.35 13.40 -11.36
C ALA A 70 -9.83 13.80 -11.25
N THR A 71 -10.74 12.82 -11.12
CA THR A 71 -12.19 13.00 -11.22
C THR A 71 -12.94 12.63 -9.94
N VAL A 72 -12.39 11.71 -9.15
CA VAL A 72 -13.01 11.23 -7.91
C VAL A 72 -11.96 11.11 -6.80
N PRO A 73 -12.29 11.44 -5.54
CA PRO A 73 -11.40 11.20 -4.41
C PRO A 73 -11.19 9.69 -4.21
N VAL A 74 -10.01 9.19 -4.57
CA VAL A 74 -9.60 7.80 -4.39
C VAL A 74 -8.17 7.73 -3.87
N ALA A 75 -7.84 6.65 -3.15
CA ALA A 75 -6.47 6.38 -2.72
C ALA A 75 -5.65 5.84 -3.91
N VAL A 76 -4.61 6.57 -4.31
CA VAL A 76 -3.68 6.17 -5.37
C VAL A 76 -2.46 5.46 -4.75
N PRO A 77 -2.02 4.32 -5.30
CA PRO A 77 -0.80 3.63 -4.85
C PRO A 77 0.45 4.53 -4.93
N ILE A 78 1.32 4.42 -3.94
CA ILE A 78 2.61 5.13 -3.93
C ILE A 78 3.63 4.26 -4.67
N THR A 79 4.25 4.82 -5.71
CA THR A 79 5.33 4.16 -6.46
C THR A 79 6.60 4.04 -5.63
N THR A 80 7.33 2.94 -5.82
CA THR A 80 8.69 2.77 -5.31
C THR A 80 9.65 3.72 -6.03
N GLY A 81 10.79 4.04 -5.39
CA GLY A 81 11.80 4.98 -5.88
C GLY A 81 12.52 4.53 -7.16
N ASP A 82 12.39 3.25 -7.53
CA ASP A 82 12.80 2.72 -8.84
C ASP A 82 11.74 2.93 -9.94
N GLY A 83 10.63 3.59 -9.63
CA GLY A 83 9.51 3.85 -10.55
C GLY A 83 8.55 2.67 -10.71
N THR A 84 8.77 1.56 -10.00
CA THR A 84 7.85 0.42 -10.01
C THR A 84 6.65 0.71 -9.08
N GLN A 85 5.50 0.10 -9.34
CA GLN A 85 4.48 -0.01 -8.29
C GLN A 85 4.81 -1.26 -7.49
N ALA A 86 5.09 -1.13 -6.20
CA ALA A 86 5.25 -2.29 -5.34
C ALA A 86 3.91 -3.05 -5.25
N GLY A 87 3.99 -4.35 -5.56
CA GLY A 87 2.86 -5.27 -5.57
C GLY A 87 2.68 -5.99 -4.24
#